data_AF-A0A2G8JJU5-F1
#
_entry.id   AF-A0A2G8JJU5-F1
#
_cell.length_a   1.000
_cell.length_b   1.000
_cell.length_c   1.000
_cell.angle_alpha   90.00
_cell.angle_beta   90.00
_cell.angle_gamma   90.00
#
_symmetry.space_group_name_H-M   'P 1'
#
loop_
_entity.id
_entity.type
_entity.pdbx_description
1 polymer ?
#
loop_
_entity_poly.entity_id
_entity_poly.type
_entity_poly.pdbx_seq_one_letter_code
_entity_poly.pdbx_strand_id
1 'polypeptide(L)'
;MKFSVAVTLLFAALCAGKKSYDGYSVYRITPRTERAGNFIQELSENVNYGQSLDFWHESRNLGDPTDVMVPPRYKALVEDFLRRRHMEFSLL
;
A
#
# COMPACT_ATOMS: atom_id res chain seq x y z
N MET A 1 -24.79 -19.55 31.62
CA MET A 1 -24.89 -19.14 30.20
C MET A 1 -24.32 -17.74 29.94
N LYS A 2 -24.70 -16.71 30.71
CA LYS A 2 -24.22 -15.31 30.54
C LYS A 2 -22.70 -15.13 30.78
N PHE A 3 -22.19 -15.75 31.84
CA PHE A 3 -20.77 -15.66 32.24
C PHE A 3 -19.83 -16.39 31.26
N SER A 4 -20.28 -17.49 30.65
CA SER A 4 -19.46 -18.25 29.69
C SER A 4 -19.21 -17.48 28.40
N VAL A 5 -20.20 -16.69 27.93
CA VAL A 5 -20.06 -15.85 26.73
C VAL A 5 -19.06 -14.71 26.97
N ALA A 6 -19.09 -14.11 28.16
CA ALA A 6 -18.18 -13.01 28.52
C ALA A 6 -16.71 -13.46 28.56
N VAL A 7 -16.44 -14.67 29.05
CA VAL A 7 -15.09 -15.24 29.12
C VAL A 7 -14.54 -15.55 27.72
N THR A 8 -15.37 -16.08 26.81
CA THR A 8 -14.96 -16.37 25.42
C THR A 8 -14.63 -15.10 24.63
N LEU A 9 -15.40 -14.02 24.83
CA LEU A 9 -15.14 -12.72 24.19
C LEU A 9 -13.83 -12.07 24.69
N LEU A 10 -13.52 -12.21 25.98
CA LEU A 10 -12.29 -11.66 26.56
C LEU A 10 -11.03 -12.35 26.00
N PHE A 11 -11.09 -13.66 25.79
CA PHE A 11 -10.00 -14.42 25.16
C PHE A 11 -9.80 -14.06 23.67
N ALA A 12 -10.88 -13.82 22.93
CA ALA A 12 -10.77 -13.41 21.53
C ALA A 12 -10.08 -12.05 21.34
N ALA A 13 -10.33 -11.10 22.26
CA ALA A 13 -9.70 -9.79 22.24
C ALA A 13 -8.18 -9.85 22.54
N LEU A 14 -7.75 -10.79 23.37
CA LEU A 14 -6.33 -11.01 23.69
C LEU A 14 -5.55 -11.66 22.53
N CYS A 15 -6.24 -12.44 21.69
CA CYS A 15 -5.65 -13.06 20.50
C CYS A 15 -5.61 -12.12 19.27
N ALA A 16 -6.21 -10.94 19.36
CA ALA A 16 -6.12 -9.92 18.30
C ALA A 16 -4.70 -9.31 18.32
N GLY A 17 -3.75 -9.98 17.66
CA GLY A 17 -2.37 -9.52 17.54
C GLY A 17 -2.30 -8.13 16.90
N LYS A 18 -1.52 -7.23 17.51
CA LYS A 18 -1.26 -5.88 16.96
C LYS A 18 -0.46 -6.02 15.67
N LYS A 19 -1.07 -5.68 14.53
CA LYS A 19 -0.35 -5.51 13.27
C LYS A 19 0.50 -4.24 13.37
N SER A 20 1.83 -4.38 13.32
CA SER A 20 2.74 -3.23 13.25
C SER A 20 2.92 -2.79 11.79
N TYR A 21 2.95 -1.47 11.58
CA TYR A 21 3.26 -0.82 10.32
C TYR A 21 4.64 -0.11 10.38
N ASP A 22 5.49 -0.50 11.33
CA ASP A 22 6.82 0.12 11.48
C ASP A 22 7.64 -0.01 10.19
N GLY A 23 8.20 1.11 9.74
CA GLY A 23 9.01 1.19 8.53
C GLY A 23 8.23 1.18 7.22
N TYR A 24 6.90 1.14 7.25
CA TYR A 24 6.07 1.37 6.06
C TYR A 24 6.18 2.82 5.62
N SER A 25 5.92 3.07 4.34
CA SER A 25 5.96 4.41 3.75
C SER A 25 4.80 4.54 2.77
N VAL A 26 4.12 5.69 2.76
CA VAL A 26 3.06 5.98 1.80
C VAL A 26 3.61 6.95 0.78
N TYR A 27 3.61 6.55 -0.49
CA TYR A 27 4.04 7.41 -1.59
C TYR A 27 2.85 7.92 -2.36
N ARG A 28 2.83 9.23 -2.60
CA ARG A 28 1.95 9.87 -3.57
C ARG A 28 2.67 10.00 -4.90
N ILE A 29 2.08 9.44 -5.95
CA ILE A 29 2.61 9.44 -7.32
C ILE A 29 1.59 10.12 -8.22
N THR A 30 2.01 11.09 -9.04
CA THR A 30 1.10 11.77 -9.98
C THR A 30 1.48 11.41 -11.43
N PRO A 31 0.80 10.44 -12.07
CA PRO A 31 1.06 10.08 -13.46
C PRO A 31 0.71 11.25 -14.40
N ARG A 32 1.70 11.85 -15.05
CA ARG A 32 1.51 12.91 -16.05
C ARG A 32 1.52 12.42 -17.50
N THR A 33 1.81 11.14 -17.72
CA THR A 33 1.88 10.52 -19.05
C THR A 33 1.15 9.19 -19.05
N GLU A 34 0.60 8.80 -20.20
CA GLU A 34 -0.06 7.50 -20.36
C GLU A 34 0.86 6.33 -19.97
N ARG A 35 2.16 6.44 -20.30
CA ARG A 35 3.16 5.43 -19.90
C ARG A 35 3.28 5.30 -18.37
N ALA A 36 3.21 6.41 -17.63
CA ALA A 36 3.22 6.38 -16.18
C ALA A 36 1.92 5.80 -15.60
N GLY A 37 0.77 6.16 -16.19
CA GLY A 37 -0.54 5.62 -15.81
C GLY A 37 -0.61 4.10 -16.01
N ASN A 38 -0.23 3.62 -17.19
CA ASN A 38 -0.20 2.18 -17.50
C ASN A 38 0.75 1.43 -16.56
N PHE A 39 1.88 2.02 -16.17
CA PHE A 39 2.79 1.38 -15.23
C PHE A 39 2.21 1.26 -13.82
N ILE A 40 1.52 2.28 -13.33
CA ILE A 40 0.85 2.21 -12.01
C ILE A 40 -0.21 1.10 -12.03
N GLN A 41 -0.96 1.00 -13.12
CA GLN A 41 -1.91 -0.09 -13.33
C GLN A 41 -1.22 -1.46 -13.38
N GLU A 42 -0.12 -1.60 -14.12
CA GLU A 42 0.68 -2.83 -14.13
C GLU A 42 1.18 -3.19 -12.72
N LEU A 43 1.59 -2.21 -11.92
CA LEU A 43 2.08 -2.43 -10.55
C LEU A 43 0.98 -2.93 -9.61
N SER A 44 -0.25 -2.41 -9.74
CA SER A 44 -1.39 -2.85 -8.92
C SER A 44 -1.91 -4.22 -9.35
N GLU A 45 -1.88 -4.52 -10.66
CA GLU A 45 -2.33 -5.80 -11.21
C GLU A 45 -1.27 -6.92 -11.09
N ASN A 46 0.01 -6.59 -10.86
CA ASN A 46 1.07 -7.60 -10.79
C ASN A 46 0.96 -8.47 -9.53
N VAL A 47 0.69 -9.76 -9.71
CA VAL A 47 0.50 -10.74 -8.62
C VAL A 47 1.68 -10.83 -7.65
N ASN A 48 2.91 -10.52 -8.09
CA ASN A 48 4.10 -10.58 -7.23
C ASN A 48 4.26 -9.37 -6.29
N TYR A 49 3.66 -8.23 -6.64
CA TYR A 49 3.84 -6.96 -5.93
C TYR A 49 2.52 -6.36 -5.44
N GLY A 50 1.46 -6.42 -6.25
CA GLY A 50 0.12 -5.91 -5.96
C GLY A 50 -0.56 -6.55 -4.75
N GLN A 51 -0.22 -7.80 -4.38
CA GLN A 51 -0.71 -8.38 -3.12
C GLN A 51 0.01 -7.84 -1.87
N SER A 52 1.18 -7.21 -2.04
CA SER A 52 1.98 -6.66 -0.95
C SER A 52 1.96 -5.13 -0.88
N LEU A 53 1.55 -4.46 -1.96
CA LEU A 53 1.37 -3.02 -2.05
C LEU A 53 -0.10 -2.70 -1.81
N ASP A 54 -0.37 -1.74 -0.94
CA ASP A 54 -1.74 -1.37 -0.59
C ASP A 54 -2.03 0.02 -1.16
N PHE A 55 -2.89 0.09 -2.17
CA PHE A 55 -3.22 1.34 -2.85
C PHE A 55 -4.34 2.04 -2.08
N TRP A 56 -3.97 3.05 -1.29
CA TRP A 56 -4.89 3.83 -0.47
C TRP A 56 -5.79 4.73 -1.32
N HIS A 57 -5.26 5.22 -2.44
CA HIS A 57 -6.01 5.98 -3.43
C HIS A 57 -5.51 5.59 -4.81
N GLU A 58 -6.41 5.09 -5.66
CA GLU A 58 -6.11 4.75 -7.06
C GLU A 58 -6.86 5.72 -7.96
N SER A 59 -6.14 6.57 -8.69
CA SER A 59 -6.72 7.30 -9.81
C SER A 59 -6.35 6.64 -11.13
N ARG A 60 -7.33 6.62 -12.04
CA ARG A 60 -7.18 6.16 -13.43
C ARG A 60 -6.95 7.31 -14.41
N ASN A 61 -7.01 8.55 -13.94
CA ASN A 61 -6.83 9.73 -14.78
C ASN A 61 -5.39 10.22 -14.70
N LEU A 62 -4.90 10.79 -15.80
CA LEU A 62 -3.64 11.53 -15.80
C LEU A 62 -3.80 12.84 -15.01
N GLY A 63 -2.78 13.19 -14.23
CA GLY A 63 -2.74 14.39 -13.41
C GLY A 63 -3.35 14.24 -12.01
N ASP A 64 -4.14 13.19 -11.79
CA ASP A 64 -4.66 12.85 -10.47
C ASP A 64 -3.65 12.00 -9.69
N PRO A 65 -3.51 12.17 -8.37
CA PRO A 65 -2.57 11.40 -7.57
C PRO A 65 -3.05 9.96 -7.35
N THR A 66 -2.08 9.06 -7.18
CA THR A 66 -2.27 7.70 -6.66
C THR A 66 -1.39 7.55 -5.41
N ASP A 67 -1.98 7.09 -4.31
CA ASP A 67 -1.30 6.90 -3.03
C ASP A 67 -1.11 5.40 -2.77
N VAL A 68 0.14 4.96 -2.58
CA VAL A 68 0.51 3.56 -2.37
C VAL A 68 1.31 3.39 -1.08
N MET A 69 0.84 2.51 -0.21
CA MET A 69 1.56 2.07 0.97
C MET A 69 2.52 0.93 0.61
N VAL A 70 3.79 1.15 0.94
CA VAL A 70 4.90 0.28 0.59
C VAL A 70 5.52 -0.31 1.86
N PRO A 71 5.59 -1.65 1.99
CA PRO A 71 6.32 -2.31 3.07
C PRO A 71 7.82 -1.98 3.02
N PRO A 72 8.52 -1.92 4.17
CA PRO A 72 9.94 -1.57 4.23
C PRO A 72 10.83 -2.43 3.30
N ARG A 73 10.50 -3.72 3.14
CA ARG A 73 11.21 -4.66 2.25
C ARG A 73 11.16 -4.28 0.76
N TYR A 74 10.17 -3.49 0.33
CA TYR A 74 10.01 -3.04 -1.05
C TYR A 74 10.34 -1.57 -1.26
N LYS A 75 10.65 -0.83 -0.20
CA LYS A 75 10.89 0.61 -0.25
C LYS A 75 11.95 0.99 -1.29
N ALA A 76 13.14 0.38 -1.19
CA ALA A 76 14.24 0.63 -2.11
C ALA A 76 13.90 0.25 -3.57
N LEU A 77 13.19 -0.87 -3.75
CA LEU A 77 12.77 -1.35 -5.07
C LEU A 77 11.78 -0.38 -5.73
N VAL A 78 10.76 0.04 -4.98
CA VAL A 78 9.75 0.99 -5.46
C VAL A 78 10.39 2.33 -5.79
N GLU A 79 11.21 2.89 -4.89
CA GLU A 79 11.90 4.16 -5.16
C GLU A 79 12.81 4.09 -6.39
N ASP A 80 13.58 3.01 -6.56
CA ASP A 80 14.43 2.81 -7.73
C ASP A 80 13.58 2.75 -9.02
N PHE A 81 12.47 2.02 -9.00
CA PHE A 81 11.55 1.98 -10.14
C PHE A 81 10.92 3.32 -10.49
N LEU A 82 10.52 4.10 -9.48
CA LEU A 82 9.95 5.44 -9.68
C LEU A 82 11.01 6.37 -10.31
N ARG A 83 12.24 6.33 -9.80
CA ARG A 83 13.36 7.15 -10.27
C ARG A 83 13.78 6.80 -11.70
N ARG A 84 13.95 5.50 -12.03
CA ARG A 84 14.33 5.07 -13.38
C ARG A 84 13.32 5.46 -14.46
N ARG A 85 12.05 5.61 -14.07
CA ARG A 85 10.97 6.03 -14.97
C ARG A 85 10.69 7.54 -14.93
N HIS A 86 11.53 8.32 -14.23
CA HIS A 86 11.37 9.77 -14.06
C HIS A 86 9.97 10.16 -13.55
N MET A 87 9.37 9.33 -12.69
CA MET A 87 8.07 9.64 -12.11
C MET A 87 8.25 10.54 -10.89
N GLU A 88 7.45 11.60 -10.82
CA GLU A 88 7.37 12.46 -9.64
C GLU A 88 6.65 11.70 -8.53
N PHE A 89 7.25 11.67 -7.34
CA PHE A 89 6.64 11.10 -6.16
C PHE A 89 7.01 11.90 -4.91
N SER A 90 6.16 11.84 -3.89
CA SER A 90 6.37 12.43 -2.58
C SER A 90 6.01 11.44 -1.48
N LEU A 91 6.66 11.58 -0.33
CA LEU A 91 6.31 10.83 0.87
C LEU A 91 5.18 11.56 1.60
N LEU A 92 4.12 10.83 1.97
CA LEU A 92 3.01 11.32 2.80
C LEU A 92 3.26 11.07 4.29
#